data_AF-A0A550GIT1-F1
#
_entry.id   AF-A0A550GIT1-F1
#
_cell.length_a   1.000
_cell.length_b   1.000
_cell.length_c   1.000
_cell.angle_alpha   90.00
_cell.angle_beta   90.00
_cell.angle_gamma   90.00
#
_symmetry.space_group_name_H-M   'P 1'
#
loop_
_entity.id
_entity.type
_entity.pdbx_description
1 polymer ?
#
loop_
_entity_poly.entity_id
_entity_poly.type
_entity_poly.pdbx_seq_one_letter_code
_entity_poly.pdbx_strand_id
1 'polypeptide(L)'
;MKKKPRRDKFKIYGDLLSALYYSSSAEKIVLTQIQAKINVPYDRLKSYITEAKNLGLIQDEDSLTLTAKGLQYIQMYNRVLDFMKRMGIPYR
;
A
#
# COMPACT_ATOMS: atom_id res chain seq x y z
N MET A 1 11.24 9.97 -22.41
CA MET A 1 10.42 9.49 -21.28
C MET A 1 11.20 9.65 -19.97
N LYS A 2 10.79 10.54 -19.06
CA LYS A 2 11.45 10.69 -17.75
C LYS A 2 11.35 9.35 -17.00
N LYS A 3 12.48 8.73 -16.66
CA LYS A 3 12.51 7.53 -15.80
C LYS A 3 11.88 7.94 -14.47
N LYS A 4 10.64 7.48 -14.20
CA LYS A 4 10.02 7.65 -12.88
C LYS A 4 11.00 7.06 -11.85
N PRO A 5 11.30 7.76 -10.74
CA PRO A 5 12.12 7.19 -9.68
C PRO A 5 11.52 5.83 -9.30
N ARG A 6 12.39 4.82 -9.12
CA ARG A 6 11.95 3.50 -8.67
C ARG A 6 11.28 3.70 -7.32
N ARG A 7 9.94 3.60 -7.28
CA ARG A 7 9.22 3.53 -6.02
C ARG A 7 9.69 2.28 -5.31
N ASP A 8 10.23 2.45 -4.10
CA ASP A 8 10.58 1.33 -3.24
C ASP A 8 9.36 0.46 -2.98
N LYS A 9 9.55 -0.87 -3.01
CA LYS A 9 8.50 -1.84 -2.66
C LYS A 9 7.84 -1.48 -1.33
N PHE A 10 8.63 -0.98 -0.37
CA PHE A 10 8.15 -0.51 0.93
C PHE A 10 7.04 0.55 0.80
N LYS A 11 7.23 1.55 -0.08
CA LYS A 11 6.27 2.62 -0.36
C LYS A 11 5.04 2.08 -1.09
N ILE A 12 5.23 1.16 -2.04
CA ILE A 12 4.13 0.55 -2.78
C ILE A 12 3.23 -0.24 -1.85
N TYR A 13 3.79 -1.06 -0.97
CA TYR A 13 3.02 -1.79 0.04
C TYR A 13 2.35 -0.84 1.04
N GLY A 14 3.06 0.21 1.49
CA GLY A 14 2.49 1.22 2.39
C GLY A 14 1.30 1.94 1.79
N ASP A 15 1.42 2.41 0.54
CA ASP A 15 0.34 3.06 -0.20
C ASP A 15 -0.81 2.08 -0.50
N LEU A 16 -0.52 0.83 -0.88
CA LEU A 16 -1.52 -0.22 -1.13
C LEU A 16 -2.35 -0.52 0.12
N LEU A 17 -1.68 -0.86 1.23
CA LEU A 17 -2.34 -1.22 2.48
C LEU A 17 -3.08 -0.02 3.08
N SER A 18 -2.52 1.19 2.97
CA SER A 18 -3.23 2.40 3.40
C SER A 18 -4.48 2.63 2.54
N ALA A 19 -4.40 2.47 1.22
CA ALA A 19 -5.57 2.58 0.35
C ALA A 19 -6.64 1.56 0.73
N LEU A 20 -6.26 0.31 1.01
CA LEU A 20 -7.15 -0.72 1.51
C LEU A 20 -7.79 -0.35 2.84
N TYR A 21 -7.01 0.20 3.78
CA TYR A 21 -7.52 0.63 5.09
C TYR A 21 -8.59 1.72 4.95
N TYR A 22 -8.33 2.75 4.14
CA TYR A 22 -9.31 3.80 3.88
C TYR A 22 -10.56 3.29 3.14
N SER A 23 -10.37 2.34 2.21
CA SER A 23 -11.48 1.75 1.46
C SER A 23 -12.27 0.69 2.25
N SER A 24 -11.71 0.12 3.32
CA SER A 24 -12.39 -0.85 4.19
C SER A 24 -13.55 -0.24 4.98
N SER A 25 -13.59 1.09 5.11
CA SER A 25 -14.72 1.80 5.71
C SER A 25 -15.87 2.05 4.72
N ALA A 26 -15.65 1.79 3.43
CA ALA A 26 -16.70 1.81 2.41
C ALA A 26 -17.25 0.39 2.22
N GLU A 27 -18.55 0.26 1.96
CA GLU A 27 -19.23 -1.02 1.71
C GLU A 27 -18.61 -1.86 0.58
N LYS A 28 -17.82 -1.23 -0.31
CA LYS A 28 -17.19 -1.90 -1.45
C LYS A 28 -15.81 -1.35 -1.73
N ILE A 29 -14.82 -2.25 -1.73
CA ILE A 29 -13.45 -1.90 -2.08
C ILE A 29 -13.36 -1.74 -3.60
N VAL A 30 -13.09 -0.51 -4.06
CA VAL A 30 -12.96 -0.22 -5.49
C VAL A 30 -11.50 -0.34 -5.91
N LEU A 31 -11.13 -1.49 -6.49
CA LEU A 31 -9.79 -1.78 -7.01
C LEU A 31 -9.26 -0.67 -7.94
N THR A 32 -10.13 -0.03 -8.72
CA THR A 32 -9.80 1.07 -9.63
C THR A 32 -9.31 2.31 -8.88
N GLN A 33 -9.85 2.61 -7.69
CA GLN A 33 -9.39 3.72 -6.86
C GLN A 33 -8.01 3.41 -6.25
N ILE A 34 -7.81 2.16 -5.85
CA ILE A 34 -6.51 1.70 -5.34
C ILE A 34 -5.48 1.85 -6.46
N GLN A 35 -5.75 1.29 -7.66
CA GLN A 35 -4.87 1.41 -8.82
C GLN A 35 -4.48 2.86 -9.14
N ALA A 36 -5.43 3.80 -9.07
CA ALA A 36 -5.16 5.23 -9.25
C ALA A 36 -4.24 5.81 -8.17
N LYS A 37 -4.41 5.42 -6.90
CA LYS A 37 -3.57 5.89 -5.77
C LYS A 37 -2.13 5.38 -5.83
N ILE A 38 -1.93 4.10 -6.11
CA ILE A 38 -0.58 3.50 -6.18
C ILE A 38 0.12 3.74 -7.52
N ASN A 39 -0.61 4.19 -8.56
CA ASN A 39 -0.07 4.53 -9.88
C ASN A 39 0.76 3.38 -10.47
N VAL A 40 0.25 2.15 -10.34
CA VAL A 40 0.85 0.93 -10.89
C VAL A 40 -0.10 0.29 -11.91
N PRO A 41 0.44 -0.41 -12.92
CA PRO A 41 -0.38 -1.25 -13.82
C PRO A 41 -1.14 -2.32 -13.04
N TYR A 42 -2.31 -2.71 -13.56
CA TYR A 42 -3.18 -3.70 -12.92
C TYR A 42 -2.50 -5.07 -12.71
N ASP A 43 -1.68 -5.52 -13.66
CA ASP A 43 -0.89 -6.76 -13.51
C ASP A 43 0.06 -6.70 -12.31
N ARG A 44 0.71 -5.55 -12.09
CA ARG A 44 1.60 -5.37 -10.94
C ARG A 44 0.81 -5.25 -9.65
N LEU A 45 -0.35 -4.59 -9.68
CA LEU A 45 -1.24 -4.52 -8.53
C LEU A 45 -1.63 -5.92 -8.05
N LYS A 46 -2.04 -6.80 -8.96
CA LYS A 46 -2.34 -8.20 -8.63
C LYS A 46 -1.14 -8.89 -8.00
N SER A 47 0.05 -8.77 -8.59
CA SER A 47 1.29 -9.33 -8.00
C SER A 47 1.52 -8.83 -6.56
N TYR A 48 1.34 -7.53 -6.31
CA TYR A 48 1.52 -6.97 -4.96
C TYR A 48 0.44 -7.41 -3.97
N ILE A 49 -0.80 -7.62 -4.42
CA ILE A 49 -1.87 -8.16 -3.59
C ILE A 49 -1.55 -9.61 -3.20
N THR A 50 -1.16 -10.44 -4.17
CA THR A 50 -0.76 -11.82 -3.92
C THR A 50 0.48 -11.89 -3.01
N GLU A 51 1.49 -11.04 -3.24
CA GLU A 51 2.64 -10.92 -2.33
C GLU A 51 2.21 -10.47 -0.92
N ALA A 52 1.30 -9.50 -0.80
CA ALA A 52 0.79 -9.03 0.49
C ALA A 52 0.03 -10.13 1.25
N LYS A 53 -0.73 -10.98 0.54
CA LYS A 53 -1.37 -12.17 1.11
C LYS A 53 -0.34 -13.19 1.57
N ASN A 54 0.66 -13.50 0.74
CA ASN A 54 1.75 -14.42 1.10
C ASN A 54 2.56 -13.93 2.31
N LEU A 55 2.68 -12.62 2.47
CA LEU A 55 3.33 -11.99 3.64
C LEU A 55 2.42 -11.95 4.88
N GLY A 56 1.15 -12.31 4.75
CA GLY A 56 0.13 -12.27 5.80
C GLY A 56 -0.32 -10.87 6.18
N LEU A 57 -0.20 -9.89 5.27
CA LEU A 57 -0.62 -8.49 5.47
C LEU A 57 -2.12 -8.31 5.18
N ILE A 58 -2.65 -9.11 4.25
CA ILE A 58 -4.08 -9.21 3.95
C ILE A 58 -4.54 -10.65 4.13
N GLN A 59 -5.82 -10.81 4.45
CA GLN A 59 -6.43 -12.10 4.73
C GLN A 59 -6.79 -12.84 3.44
N ASP A 60 -7.43 -12.13 2.51
CA ASP A 60 -7.86 -12.66 1.22
C ASP A 60 -7.72 -11.63 0.09
N GLU A 61 -7.61 -12.12 -1.15
CA GLU A 61 -7.47 -11.28 -2.35
C GLU A 61 -8.82 -10.71 -2.81
N ASP A 62 -9.92 -11.37 -2.47
CA ASP A 62 -11.29 -10.96 -2.79
C ASP A 62 -11.84 -9.94 -1.78
N SER A 63 -11.71 -10.23 -0.48
CA SER A 63 -12.21 -9.35 0.57
C SER A 63 -11.22 -8.22 0.91
N LEU A 64 -9.96 -8.35 0.47
CA LEU A 64 -8.85 -7.42 0.70
C LEU A 64 -8.76 -6.93 2.16
N THR A 65 -9.16 -7.79 3.09
CA THR A 65 -9.28 -7.46 4.51
C THR A 65 -7.89 -7.43 5.11
N LEU A 66 -7.57 -6.35 5.85
CA LEU A 66 -6.27 -6.20 6.48
C LEU A 66 -6.16 -7.12 7.71
N THR A 67 -5.02 -7.78 7.86
CA THR A 67 -4.71 -8.52 9.08
C THR A 67 -4.15 -7.57 10.15
N ALA A 68 -4.01 -8.06 11.38
CA ALA A 68 -3.29 -7.34 12.44
C ALA A 68 -1.85 -6.96 12.02
N LYS A 69 -1.19 -7.82 11.23
CA LYS A 69 0.15 -7.57 10.68
C LYS A 69 0.13 -6.48 9.61
N GLY A 70 -0.89 -6.46 8.75
CA GLY A 70 -1.11 -5.39 7.77
C GLY A 70 -1.31 -4.02 8.43
N LEU A 71 -2.11 -3.97 9.49
CA LEU A 71 -2.32 -2.76 10.29
C LEU A 71 -1.02 -2.27 10.95
N GLN A 72 -0.23 -3.17 11.54
CA GLN A 72 1.09 -2.82 12.10
C GLN A 72 2.03 -2.27 11.03
N TYR A 73 2.00 -2.84 9.82
CA TYR A 73 2.80 -2.33 8.71
C TYR A 73 2.44 -0.88 8.36
N ILE A 74 1.14 -0.56 8.27
CA ILE A 74 0.67 0.82 8.02
C ILE A 74 1.15 1.78 9.12
N GLN A 75 1.05 1.36 10.38
CA GLN A 75 1.52 2.19 11.51
C GLN A 75 3.04 2.44 11.46
N MET A 76 3.83 1.41 11.19
CA MET A 76 5.28 1.53 11.02
C MET A 76 5.63 2.40 9.82
N TYR A 77 4.93 2.21 8.69
CA TYR A 77 5.09 3.03 7.50
C TYR A 77 4.86 4.51 7.80
N ASN A 78 3.75 4.84 8.47
CA ASN A 78 3.45 6.22 8.86
C ASN A 78 4.49 6.78 9.85
N ARG A 79 4.97 5.98 10.80
CA ARG A 79 6.06 6.41 11.71
C ARG A 79 7.34 6.73 10.96
N VAL A 80 7.72 5.89 9.99
CA VAL A 80 8.93 6.09 9.17
C VAL A 80 8.77 7.34 8.30
N LEU A 81 7.60 7.55 7.70
CA LEU A 81 7.29 8.78 6.96
C LEU A 81 7.37 10.03 7.85
N ASP A 82 6.77 9.99 9.05
CA ASP A 82 6.80 11.10 9.99
C ASP A 82 8.23 11.39 10.47
N PHE A 83 9.00 10.34 10.76
CA PHE A 83 10.42 10.45 11.10
C PHE A 83 11.22 11.11 9.97
N MET A 84 11.09 10.65 8.72
CA MET A 84 11.77 11.26 7.58
C MET A 84 11.37 12.72 7.39
N LYS A 85 10.08 13.04 7.57
CA LYS A 85 9.57 14.42 7.51
C LYS A 85 10.20 15.30 8.59
N ARG A 86 10.31 14.81 9.83
CA ARG A 86 10.97 15.52 10.94
C ARG A 86 12.46 15.74 10.70
N MET A 87 13.13 14.78 10.06
CA MET A 87 14.55 14.88 9.71
C MET A 87 14.81 15.75 8.47
N GLY A 88 13.78 16.35 7.87
CA GLY A 88 13.92 17.21 6.68
C GLY A 88 14.28 16.44 5.41
N ILE A 89 14.10 15.11 5.39
CA ILE A 89 14.41 14.27 4.24
C ILE A 89 13.17 14.17 3.34
N PRO A 90 13.19 14.73 2.12
CA PRO A 90 12.05 14.65 1.22
C PRO A 90 11.92 13.23 0.65
N TYR A 91 10.90 12.49 1.08
CA TYR A 91 10.59 11.16 0.54
C TYR A 91 9.79 11.27 -0.78
N ARG A 92 10.48 11.53 -1.90
CA ARG A 92 9.89 11.61 -3.25
C ARG A 92 9.70 10.23 -3.89
#